data_AF-A0A6M0HJW7-F1
#
_entry.id   AF-A0A6M0HJW7-F1
#
_cell.length_a   1.000
_cell.length_b   1.000
_cell.length_c   1.000
_cell.angle_alpha   90.00
_cell.angle_beta   90.00
_cell.angle_gamma   90.00
#
_symmetry.space_group_name_H-M   'P 1'
#
loop_
_entity.id
_entity.type
_entity.pdbx_description
1 polymer ?
#
loop_
_entity_poly.entity_id
_entity_poly.type
_entity_poly.pdbx_seq_one_letter_code
_entity_poly.pdbx_strand_id
1 'polypeptide(L)'
;MHIVDRRLNPGGKSLANRQRFLRRVKDMAQRAVRESAREKDIKDLGKDGRVAVPLDGVREPRFSRQPGTGLHDHILPGNKTYVEGDRIERPPSGGGGKGSGEGGEGSENSEDAFRFVLTREEFLELFLEDLELPDLAKRRLSVVETEGLRRAGYTVSGSPANLALTRTLRNSMSRRIALKRPKPDEVAALEAQIAATPSSDPGLPDLLLALAALRERTKRIPYVDPIDLRYRRFEAYPRPVAQAVMFCLMDVSGSMTEHMKDLAKRFYILLHIFLTRRYRHVEIVFIRHTDKATEVDEETFFGSRETGGTLVSSALVEMKRVISERYDPNDWNIYAAQASDGDNVSSDGPTSTELLRAHILPACQHFAYLEVGDENGPRAGFVEHRTTLWRTYEGLAKSGGAIAMRKVNHRRDIYPVFRELFGRKDARAEAEA
;
A
#
# COMPACT_ATOMS: atom_id res chain seq x y z
N MET A 1 -2.41 -7.98 -1.29
CA MET A 1 -1.97 -8.80 -2.45
C MET A 1 -0.58 -9.44 -2.27
N HIS A 2 -0.50 -10.78 -2.37
CA HIS A 2 0.77 -11.52 -2.53
C HIS A 2 0.88 -12.02 -3.98
N ILE A 3 1.72 -11.37 -4.78
CA ILE A 3 1.97 -11.80 -6.17
C ILE A 3 2.88 -13.03 -6.13
N VAL A 4 2.33 -14.20 -6.46
CA VAL A 4 3.09 -15.46 -6.52
C VAL A 4 3.67 -15.62 -7.92
N ASP A 5 4.96 -15.31 -8.08
CA ASP A 5 5.71 -15.62 -9.30
C ASP A 5 6.00 -17.12 -9.37
N ARG A 6 5.32 -17.81 -10.30
CA ARG A 6 5.42 -19.27 -10.52
C ARG A 6 6.58 -19.68 -11.45
N ARG A 7 7.38 -18.74 -11.97
CA ARG A 7 8.49 -19.08 -12.85
C ARG A 7 9.56 -19.87 -12.09
N LEU A 8 10.08 -20.93 -12.73
CA LEU A 8 11.25 -21.67 -12.25
C LEU A 8 12.41 -20.68 -12.08
N ASN A 9 12.90 -20.54 -10.85
CA ASN A 9 13.99 -19.63 -10.52
C ASN A 9 15.28 -20.45 -10.38
N PRO A 10 16.07 -20.63 -11.47
CA PRO A 10 17.31 -21.38 -11.40
C PRO A 10 18.33 -20.58 -10.58
N GLY A 11 18.40 -20.91 -9.29
CA GLY A 11 19.48 -20.49 -8.41
C GLY A 11 19.43 -19.04 -7.93
N GLY A 12 18.45 -18.72 -7.07
CA GLY A 12 18.55 -17.83 -5.88
C GLY A 12 19.27 -16.47 -5.91
N LYS A 13 19.88 -16.03 -7.02
CA LYS A 13 20.92 -15.00 -7.05
C LYS A 13 20.40 -13.58 -7.29
N SER A 14 19.09 -13.36 -7.23
CA SER A 14 18.57 -12.01 -7.42
C SER A 14 17.20 -11.78 -6.76
N LEU A 15 17.19 -11.78 -5.42
CA LEU A 15 16.03 -11.32 -4.64
C LEU A 15 15.66 -9.87 -5.01
N ALA A 16 16.68 -9.01 -5.18
CA ALA A 16 16.49 -7.61 -5.53
C ALA A 16 15.82 -7.40 -6.91
N ASN A 17 16.26 -8.08 -7.98
CA ASN A 17 15.57 -7.91 -9.28
C ASN A 17 14.18 -8.53 -9.26
N ARG A 18 13.96 -9.62 -8.49
CA ARG A 18 12.60 -10.17 -8.31
C ARG A 18 11.67 -9.15 -7.63
N GLN A 19 12.13 -8.46 -6.59
CA GLN A 19 11.35 -7.39 -5.97
C GLN A 19 11.06 -6.24 -6.94
N ARG A 20 12.04 -5.83 -7.76
CA ARG A 20 11.84 -4.79 -8.79
C ARG A 20 10.85 -5.24 -9.87
N PHE A 21 10.94 -6.49 -10.30
CA PHE A 21 10.00 -7.10 -11.25
C PHE A 21 8.58 -7.11 -10.67
N LEU A 22 8.41 -7.63 -9.45
CA LEU A 22 7.09 -7.70 -8.80
C LEU A 22 6.48 -6.31 -8.61
N ARG A 23 7.28 -5.31 -8.26
CA ARG A 23 6.83 -3.91 -8.18
C ARG A 23 6.33 -3.42 -9.55
N ARG A 24 7.11 -3.62 -10.61
CA ARG A 24 6.73 -3.20 -11.96
C ARG A 24 5.45 -3.89 -12.44
N VAL A 25 5.33 -5.20 -12.24
CA VAL A 25 4.12 -5.95 -12.59
C VAL A 25 2.92 -5.44 -11.80
N LYS A 26 3.09 -5.13 -10.51
CA LYS A 26 2.04 -4.53 -9.70
C LYS A 26 1.60 -3.18 -10.28
N ASP A 27 2.54 -2.30 -10.63
CA ASP A 27 2.23 -0.98 -11.21
C ASP A 27 1.50 -1.12 -12.56
N MET A 28 1.88 -2.11 -13.39
CA MET A 28 1.20 -2.40 -14.66
C MET A 28 -0.20 -2.98 -14.45
N ALA A 29 -0.37 -3.89 -13.50
CA ALA A 29 -1.67 -4.44 -13.13
C ALA A 29 -2.60 -3.34 -12.60
N GLN A 30 -2.09 -2.43 -11.76
CA GLN A 30 -2.84 -1.24 -11.32
C GLN A 30 -3.27 -0.38 -12.50
N ARG A 31 -2.37 -0.07 -13.46
CA ARG A 31 -2.72 0.70 -14.66
C ARG A 31 -3.82 0.02 -15.49
N ALA A 32 -3.69 -1.28 -15.73
CA ALA A 32 -4.67 -2.02 -16.51
C ALA A 32 -6.03 -2.12 -15.79
N VAL A 33 -6.04 -2.28 -14.46
CA VAL A 33 -7.26 -2.20 -13.63
C VAL A 33 -7.90 -0.82 -13.75
N ARG A 34 -7.12 0.27 -13.72
CA ARG A 34 -7.61 1.65 -13.89
C ARG A 34 -8.22 1.88 -15.27
N GLU A 35 -7.57 1.40 -16.33
CA GLU A 35 -8.09 1.51 -17.70
C GLU A 35 -9.38 0.70 -17.86
N SER A 36 -9.39 -0.55 -17.40
CA SER A 36 -10.60 -1.38 -17.43
C SER A 36 -11.75 -0.78 -16.62
N ALA A 37 -11.47 -0.08 -15.52
CA ALA A 37 -12.49 0.57 -14.70
C ALA A 37 -13.08 1.84 -15.34
N ARG A 38 -12.40 2.48 -16.30
CA ARG A 38 -12.96 3.62 -17.06
C ARG A 38 -14.03 3.18 -18.05
N GLU A 39 -13.87 1.97 -18.59
CA GLU A 39 -14.74 1.41 -19.63
C GLU A 39 -15.94 0.63 -19.05
N LYS A 40 -15.76 -0.01 -17.89
CA LYS A 40 -16.78 -0.87 -17.28
C LYS A 40 -17.69 -0.11 -16.31
N ASP A 41 -18.94 -0.55 -16.22
CA ASP A 41 -19.90 -0.01 -15.28
C ASP A 41 -19.52 -0.35 -13.82
N ILE A 42 -19.69 0.63 -12.92
CA ILE A 42 -19.35 0.52 -11.49
C ILE A 42 -20.09 -0.66 -10.82
N LYS A 43 -21.31 -0.98 -11.27
CA LYS A 43 -22.09 -2.12 -10.77
C LYS A 43 -21.54 -3.49 -11.19
N ASP A 44 -20.72 -3.53 -12.24
CA ASP A 44 -20.10 -4.75 -12.78
C ASP A 44 -18.61 -4.88 -12.42
N LEU A 45 -18.10 -3.99 -11.56
CA LEU A 45 -16.75 -4.05 -11.01
C LEU A 45 -16.50 -5.41 -10.34
N GLY A 46 -15.66 -6.21 -10.99
CA GLY A 46 -15.20 -7.53 -10.51
C GLY A 46 -16.05 -8.73 -10.92
N LYS A 47 -17.08 -8.59 -11.76
CA LYS A 47 -17.79 -9.77 -12.32
C LYS A 47 -16.96 -10.54 -13.34
N ASP A 48 -16.22 -9.82 -14.20
CA ASP A 48 -15.49 -10.48 -15.29
C ASP A 48 -14.04 -10.86 -14.98
N GLY A 49 -13.47 -10.37 -13.87
CA GLY A 49 -12.16 -10.78 -13.30
C GLY A 49 -10.93 -10.75 -14.21
N ARG A 50 -11.07 -10.62 -15.53
CA ARG A 50 -9.99 -10.75 -16.51
C ARG A 50 -9.52 -9.36 -16.90
N VAL A 51 -8.30 -9.04 -16.50
CA VAL A 51 -7.60 -7.81 -16.90
C VAL A 51 -6.41 -8.22 -17.76
N ALA A 52 -6.42 -7.77 -19.02
CA ALA A 52 -5.29 -7.96 -19.92
C ALA A 52 -4.25 -6.87 -19.64
N VAL A 53 -3.02 -7.26 -19.37
CA VAL A 53 -1.89 -6.34 -19.19
C VAL A 53 -1.00 -6.45 -20.43
N PRO A 54 -0.74 -5.33 -21.12
CA PRO A 54 0.21 -5.30 -22.23
C PRO A 54 1.60 -5.80 -21.79
N LEU A 55 2.28 -6.56 -22.64
CA LEU A 55 3.62 -7.10 -22.37
C LEU A 55 4.71 -6.03 -22.28
N ASP A 56 4.45 -4.85 -22.84
CA ASP A 56 5.42 -3.78 -23.00
C ASP A 56 5.84 -3.24 -21.63
N GLY A 57 7.01 -3.67 -21.18
CA GLY A 57 7.61 -3.31 -19.89
C GLY A 57 7.89 -4.49 -18.94
N VAL A 58 7.30 -5.67 -19.16
CA VAL A 58 7.50 -6.86 -18.31
C VAL A 58 8.83 -7.58 -18.63
N ARG A 59 9.39 -7.35 -19.82
CA ARG A 59 10.66 -7.96 -20.23
C ARG A 59 11.82 -7.45 -19.38
N GLU A 60 12.63 -8.38 -18.88
CA GLU A 60 13.88 -8.05 -18.22
C GLU A 60 14.93 -7.62 -19.25
N PRO A 61 15.65 -6.51 -19.04
CA PRO A 61 16.73 -6.12 -19.92
C PRO A 61 17.81 -7.21 -19.86
N ARG A 62 18.22 -7.70 -21.03
CA ARG A 62 19.31 -8.67 -21.16
C ARG A 62 20.53 -7.96 -21.70
N PHE A 63 21.65 -8.13 -21.01
CA PHE A 63 22.94 -7.77 -21.57
C PHE A 63 23.42 -8.93 -22.45
N SER A 64 23.56 -8.69 -23.74
CA SER A 64 24.29 -9.57 -24.64
C SER A 64 25.63 -8.95 -24.97
N ARG A 65 26.65 -9.79 -25.18
CA ARG A 65 27.89 -9.31 -25.81
C ARG A 65 27.58 -9.02 -27.27
N GLN A 66 27.99 -7.86 -27.76
CA GLN A 66 27.86 -7.50 -29.16
C GLN A 66 28.89 -8.33 -29.95
N PRO A 67 28.48 -9.22 -30.86
CA PRO A 67 29.38 -10.18 -31.51
C PRO A 67 30.34 -9.55 -32.52
N GLY A 68 30.26 -8.23 -32.74
CA GLY A 68 31.09 -7.49 -33.69
C GLY A 68 32.20 -6.68 -33.06
N THR A 69 32.31 -6.63 -31.73
CA THR A 69 33.23 -5.73 -31.02
C THR A 69 33.95 -6.45 -29.89
N GLY A 70 35.27 -6.27 -29.83
CA GLY A 70 36.15 -6.87 -28.83
C GLY A 70 36.95 -8.08 -29.33
N LEU A 71 37.96 -8.49 -28.55
CA LEU A 71 38.67 -9.75 -28.73
C LEU A 71 37.83 -10.87 -28.11
N HIS A 72 37.47 -11.87 -28.91
CA HIS A 72 36.73 -13.04 -28.47
C HIS A 72 37.58 -14.30 -28.65
N ASP A 73 38.05 -14.86 -27.54
CA ASP A 73 38.68 -16.18 -27.53
C ASP A 73 37.59 -17.25 -27.41
N HIS A 74 37.49 -18.12 -28.42
CA HIS A 74 36.59 -19.26 -28.41
C HIS A 74 37.41 -20.55 -28.43
N ILE A 75 37.07 -21.52 -27.59
CA ILE A 75 37.68 -22.85 -27.61
C ILE A 75 36.74 -23.76 -28.43
N LEU A 76 37.19 -24.16 -29.61
CA LEU A 76 36.47 -25.12 -30.45
C LEU A 76 36.87 -26.55 -30.05
N PRO A 77 35.92 -27.43 -29.70
CA PRO A 77 36.26 -28.80 -29.33
C PRO A 77 36.70 -29.60 -30.57
N GLY A 78 37.94 -30.12 -30.54
CA GLY A 78 38.44 -31.09 -31.52
C GLY A 78 38.99 -30.44 -32.78
N ASN A 79 40.20 -29.90 -32.71
CA ASN A 79 40.93 -29.45 -33.87
C ASN A 79 41.76 -30.61 -34.46
N LYS A 80 41.39 -31.10 -35.64
CA LYS A 80 42.18 -32.09 -36.40
C LYS A 80 42.82 -31.50 -37.66
N THR A 81 42.57 -30.21 -37.96
CA THR A 81 42.76 -29.66 -39.31
C THR A 81 43.49 -28.33 -39.35
N TYR A 82 43.43 -27.54 -38.27
CA TYR A 82 44.02 -26.20 -38.23
C TYR A 82 45.25 -26.17 -37.33
N VAL A 83 46.23 -25.33 -37.65
CA VAL A 83 47.42 -25.08 -36.82
C VAL A 83 47.41 -23.63 -36.33
N GLU A 84 48.14 -23.34 -35.26
CA GLU A 84 48.27 -21.99 -34.71
C GLU A 84 48.75 -21.00 -35.79
N GLY A 85 47.93 -19.98 -36.09
CA GLY A 85 48.19 -18.98 -37.13
C GLY A 85 47.24 -19.01 -38.34
N ASP A 86 46.46 -20.08 -38.50
CA ASP A 86 45.50 -20.21 -39.61
C ASP A 86 44.33 -19.22 -39.47
N ARG A 87 43.91 -18.64 -40.61
CA ARG A 87 42.72 -17.76 -40.69
C ARG A 87 41.49 -18.60 -41.03
N ILE A 88 40.56 -18.70 -40.10
CA ILE A 88 39.27 -19.35 -40.30
C ILE A 88 38.32 -18.35 -41.00
N GLU A 89 37.66 -18.78 -42.07
CA GLU A 89 36.65 -17.93 -42.72
C GLU A 89 35.53 -17.57 -41.74
N ARG A 90 35.20 -16.28 -41.69
CA ARG A 90 34.08 -15.80 -40.87
C ARG A 90 32.81 -16.48 -41.39
N PRO A 91 32.01 -17.15 -40.53
CA PRO A 91 30.77 -17.75 -40.97
C PRO A 91 29.91 -16.69 -41.66
N PRO A 92 29.25 -17.04 -42.78
CA PRO A 92 28.46 -16.08 -43.55
C PRO A 92 27.45 -15.41 -42.62
N SER A 93 27.40 -14.08 -42.67
CA SER A 93 26.47 -13.27 -41.90
C SER A 93 25.04 -13.67 -42.27
N GLY A 94 24.40 -14.48 -41.43
CA GLY A 94 23.03 -14.96 -41.65
C GLY A 94 22.77 -16.41 -41.21
N GLY A 95 23.80 -17.20 -40.89
CA GLY A 95 23.63 -18.58 -40.44
C GLY A 95 23.37 -18.72 -38.94
N GLY A 96 22.31 -18.11 -38.42
CA GLY A 96 21.83 -18.40 -37.08
C GLY A 96 21.49 -19.88 -36.97
N GLY A 97 22.09 -20.56 -35.98
CA GLY A 97 21.82 -21.97 -35.70
C GLY A 97 20.31 -22.20 -35.60
N LYS A 98 19.82 -23.13 -36.43
CA LYS A 98 18.48 -23.68 -36.39
C LYS A 98 18.33 -24.55 -35.13
N GLY A 99 18.35 -23.90 -33.97
CA GLY A 99 17.72 -24.43 -32.77
C GLY A 99 16.23 -24.27 -32.98
N SER A 100 15.53 -25.40 -33.01
CA SER A 100 14.08 -25.49 -33.01
C SER A 100 13.51 -24.79 -31.76
N GLY A 101 13.26 -23.49 -31.89
CA GLY A 101 12.38 -22.70 -31.06
C GLY A 101 11.61 -21.83 -32.03
N GLU A 102 10.29 -22.02 -32.07
CA GLU A 102 9.35 -21.24 -32.88
C GLU A 102 9.60 -19.74 -32.68
N GLY A 103 10.30 -19.13 -33.63
CA GLY A 103 10.42 -17.70 -33.78
C GLY A 103 9.56 -17.31 -34.96
N GLY A 104 8.28 -17.08 -34.69
CA GLY A 104 7.32 -16.58 -35.66
C GLY A 104 7.78 -15.23 -36.22
N GLU A 105 7.85 -15.17 -37.55
CA GLU A 105 7.82 -13.96 -38.35
C GLU A 105 6.59 -13.11 -38.01
N GLY A 106 6.68 -11.82 -38.31
CA GLY A 106 5.73 -10.78 -37.93
C GLY A 106 4.27 -11.20 -37.93
N SER A 107 3.71 -11.37 -36.73
CA SER A 107 2.28 -11.35 -36.50
C SER A 107 1.94 -10.04 -35.84
N GLU A 108 1.17 -9.22 -36.54
CA GLU A 108 0.49 -8.02 -36.02
C GLU A 108 -0.56 -8.34 -34.95
N ASN A 109 -0.62 -9.57 -34.44
CA ASN A 109 -1.36 -9.94 -33.25
C ASN A 109 -0.42 -10.59 -32.23
N SER A 110 0.07 -9.78 -31.30
CA SER A 110 0.78 -10.25 -30.11
C SER A 110 -0.20 -10.99 -29.19
N GLU A 111 -0.39 -12.28 -29.42
CA GLU A 111 -1.26 -13.15 -28.60
C GLU A 111 -0.74 -13.39 -27.17
N ASP A 112 0.48 -12.96 -26.85
CA ASP A 112 1.08 -13.17 -25.52
C ASP A 112 0.73 -12.07 -24.48
N ALA A 113 -0.40 -11.38 -24.62
CA ALA A 113 -0.85 -10.47 -23.55
C ALA A 113 -1.09 -11.25 -22.25
N PHE A 114 -0.42 -10.86 -21.16
CA PHE A 114 -0.64 -11.49 -19.86
C PHE A 114 -2.07 -11.16 -19.38
N ARG A 115 -2.94 -12.18 -19.37
CA ARG A 115 -4.28 -12.07 -18.79
C ARG A 115 -4.21 -12.44 -17.32
N PHE A 116 -4.42 -11.46 -16.44
CA PHE A 116 -4.61 -11.71 -15.03
C PHE A 116 -6.07 -12.01 -14.77
N VAL A 117 -6.33 -13.13 -14.09
CA VAL A 117 -7.65 -13.42 -13.51
C VAL A 117 -7.58 -12.95 -12.06
N LEU A 118 -8.12 -11.75 -11.82
CA LEU A 118 -8.30 -11.16 -10.50
C LEU A 118 -9.67 -11.53 -9.98
N THR A 119 -9.74 -11.86 -8.70
CA THR A 119 -11.02 -11.90 -7.99
C THR A 119 -11.61 -10.50 -7.87
N ARG A 120 -12.92 -10.40 -7.59
CA ARG A 120 -13.58 -9.11 -7.32
C ARG A 120 -12.89 -8.34 -6.20
N GLU A 121 -12.44 -9.03 -5.15
CA GLU A 121 -11.80 -8.41 -4.00
C GLU A 121 -10.42 -7.86 -4.36
N GLU A 122 -9.61 -8.64 -5.08
CA GLU A 122 -8.28 -8.19 -5.53
C GLU A 122 -8.37 -7.03 -6.52
N PHE A 123 -9.37 -7.05 -7.42
CA PHE A 123 -9.64 -5.95 -8.31
C PHE A 123 -9.93 -4.67 -7.52
N LEU A 124 -10.84 -4.75 -6.53
CA LEU A 124 -11.20 -3.60 -5.70
C LEU A 124 -10.01 -3.12 -4.85
N GLU A 125 -9.21 -4.02 -4.28
CA GLU A 125 -7.99 -3.66 -3.55
C GLU A 125 -7.03 -2.85 -4.44
N LEU A 126 -6.75 -3.33 -5.65
CA LEU A 126 -5.85 -2.64 -6.58
C LEU A 126 -6.42 -1.31 -7.08
N PHE A 127 -7.73 -1.26 -7.30
CA PHE A 127 -8.43 -0.08 -7.76
C PHE A 127 -8.46 1.05 -6.71
N LEU A 128 -8.54 0.67 -5.42
CA LEU A 128 -8.64 1.59 -4.29
C LEU A 128 -7.31 1.90 -3.60
N GLU A 129 -6.19 1.26 -3.99
CA GLU A 129 -4.91 1.37 -3.29
C GLU A 129 -4.34 2.79 -3.24
N ASP A 130 -4.57 3.57 -4.29
CA ASP A 130 -4.07 4.95 -4.42
C ASP A 130 -4.98 6.00 -3.78
N LEU A 131 -6.08 5.56 -3.16
CA LEU A 131 -7.07 6.43 -2.55
C LEU A 131 -6.89 6.44 -1.03
N GLU A 132 -6.95 7.63 -0.45
CA GLU A 132 -6.97 7.84 0.99
C GLU A 132 -7.74 9.12 1.35
N LEU A 133 -8.33 9.12 2.55
CA LEU A 133 -8.90 10.33 3.12
C LEU A 133 -7.79 11.36 3.35
N PRO A 134 -7.90 12.57 2.75
CA PRO A 134 -6.91 13.63 2.95
C PRO A 134 -6.79 14.02 4.42
N ASP A 135 -5.57 14.37 4.84
CA ASP A 135 -5.31 15.02 6.12
C ASP A 135 -5.94 14.30 7.34
N LEU A 136 -5.93 12.96 7.31
CA LEU A 136 -6.38 12.10 8.41
C LEU A 136 -5.44 12.25 9.62
N ALA A 137 -5.65 13.32 10.37
CA ALA A 137 -4.89 13.66 11.55
C ALA A 137 -5.34 12.79 12.74
N LYS A 138 -4.37 12.35 13.55
CA LYS A 138 -4.67 11.64 14.80
C LYS A 138 -5.09 12.65 15.87
N ARG A 139 -6.24 13.30 15.68
CA ARG A 139 -6.81 14.19 16.69
C ARG A 139 -7.52 13.32 17.72
N ARG A 140 -6.75 13.00 18.77
CA ARG A 140 -7.09 12.28 20.00
C ARG A 140 -7.43 10.79 19.87
N LEU A 141 -7.16 10.14 20.99
CA LEU A 141 -7.04 8.69 21.20
C LEU A 141 -8.35 8.20 21.81
N SER A 142 -9.43 8.12 21.05
CA SER A 142 -10.73 7.76 21.61
C SER A 142 -10.94 6.24 21.74
N VAL A 143 -10.39 5.43 20.83
CA VAL A 143 -10.62 3.97 20.83
C VAL A 143 -9.30 3.18 20.71
N VAL A 144 -8.96 2.49 21.79
CA VAL A 144 -7.83 1.56 21.89
C VAL A 144 -8.33 0.16 21.51
N GLU A 145 -8.42 -0.15 20.22
CA GLU A 145 -8.87 -1.47 19.77
C GLU A 145 -7.76 -2.40 19.30
N THR A 146 -6.58 -1.87 18.93
CA THR A 146 -5.49 -2.72 18.43
C THR A 146 -4.24 -2.62 19.31
N GLU A 147 -4.00 -3.68 20.07
CA GLU A 147 -2.72 -3.88 20.76
C GLU A 147 -1.66 -4.21 19.71
N GLY A 148 -0.83 -3.23 19.37
CA GLY A 148 0.37 -3.49 18.59
C GLY A 148 1.45 -4.04 19.51
N LEU A 149 2.12 -5.13 19.11
CA LEU A 149 3.31 -5.56 19.83
C LEU A 149 4.48 -4.63 19.50
N ARG A 150 4.99 -3.94 20.52
CA ARG A 150 6.22 -3.14 20.42
C ARG A 150 7.34 -3.84 21.18
N ARG A 151 8.55 -3.81 20.62
CA ARG A 151 9.72 -4.36 21.30
C ARG A 151 10.05 -3.52 22.54
N ALA A 152 10.01 -4.15 23.70
CA ALA A 152 10.17 -3.54 25.02
C ALA A 152 11.49 -3.97 25.73
N GLY A 153 12.44 -4.51 24.97
CA GLY A 153 13.75 -4.91 25.49
C GLY A 153 13.91 -6.42 25.63
N TYR A 154 14.41 -6.87 26.77
CA TYR A 154 14.75 -8.28 27.02
C TYR A 154 14.34 -8.75 28.42
N THR A 155 13.94 -10.02 28.53
CA THR A 155 13.61 -10.71 29.78
C THR A 155 14.50 -11.93 29.96
N VAL A 156 14.61 -12.44 31.20
CA VAL A 156 15.40 -13.64 31.51
C VAL A 156 14.64 -14.93 31.13
N SER A 157 13.31 -14.89 31.13
CA SER A 157 12.43 -15.98 30.72
C SER A 157 11.51 -15.56 29.57
N GLY A 158 11.08 -16.53 28.75
CA GLY A 158 10.17 -16.31 27.63
C GLY A 158 10.06 -17.52 26.70
N SER A 159 9.25 -17.39 25.65
CA SER A 159 9.12 -18.43 24.62
C SER A 159 10.44 -18.62 23.84
N PRO A 160 10.86 -19.85 23.53
CA PRO A 160 12.06 -20.14 22.72
C PRO A 160 12.13 -19.37 21.39
N ALA A 161 10.99 -19.09 20.76
CA ALA A 161 10.92 -18.29 19.53
C ALA A 161 11.49 -16.86 19.71
N ASN A 162 11.39 -16.31 20.91
CA ASN A 162 11.87 -14.98 21.24
C ASN A 162 13.33 -14.97 21.73
N LEU A 163 14.02 -16.12 21.80
CA LEU A 163 15.38 -16.20 22.32
C LEU A 163 16.34 -15.29 21.52
N ALA A 164 17.05 -14.43 22.24
CA ALA A 164 18.05 -13.53 21.69
C ALA A 164 19.44 -14.17 21.76
N LEU A 165 19.71 -15.09 20.84
CA LEU A 165 20.95 -15.89 20.78
C LEU A 165 22.23 -15.06 20.97
N THR A 166 22.37 -13.95 20.25
CA THR A 166 23.57 -13.11 20.34
C THR A 166 23.80 -12.52 21.73
N ARG A 167 22.72 -12.10 22.42
CA ARG A 167 22.82 -11.51 23.76
C ARG A 167 23.01 -12.59 24.83
N THR A 168 22.34 -13.72 24.68
CA THR A 168 22.55 -14.91 25.52
C THR A 168 24.00 -15.39 25.47
N LEU A 169 24.55 -15.56 24.26
CA LEU A 169 25.95 -15.99 24.09
C LEU A 169 26.94 -14.96 24.62
N ARG A 170 26.67 -13.66 24.45
CA ARG A 170 27.50 -12.60 25.05
C ARG A 170 27.52 -12.69 26.58
N ASN A 171 26.37 -12.86 27.22
CA ASN A 171 26.28 -13.02 28.68
C ASN A 171 27.02 -14.28 29.17
N SER A 172 26.81 -15.40 28.48
CA SER A 172 27.51 -16.67 28.74
C SER A 172 29.04 -16.51 28.65
N MET A 173 29.54 -15.83 27.62
CA MET A 173 30.97 -15.57 27.47
C MET A 173 31.49 -14.69 28.62
N SER A 174 30.81 -13.60 28.96
CA SER A 174 31.20 -12.73 30.08
C SER A 174 31.26 -13.49 31.41
N ARG A 175 30.26 -14.34 31.70
CA ARG A 175 30.23 -15.17 32.91
C ARG A 175 31.38 -16.17 32.94
N ARG A 176 31.66 -16.85 31.82
CA ARG A 176 32.77 -17.81 31.71
C ARG A 176 34.13 -17.14 31.93
N ILE A 177 34.31 -15.93 31.41
CA ILE A 177 35.53 -15.13 31.64
C ILE A 177 35.64 -14.76 33.11
N ALA A 178 34.56 -14.24 33.72
CA ALA A 178 34.55 -13.85 35.13
C ALA A 178 34.83 -15.02 36.09
N LEU A 179 34.27 -16.21 35.82
CA LEU A 179 34.49 -17.41 36.62
C LEU A 179 35.83 -18.11 36.31
N LYS A 180 36.62 -17.58 35.36
CA LYS A 180 37.88 -18.15 34.86
C LYS A 180 37.68 -19.61 34.45
N ARG A 181 36.73 -19.87 33.55
CA ARG A 181 36.57 -21.21 32.98
C ARG A 181 37.84 -21.56 32.19
N PRO A 182 38.47 -22.73 32.45
CA PRO A 182 39.65 -23.16 31.70
C PRO A 182 39.39 -23.14 30.20
N LYS A 183 40.39 -22.71 29.42
CA LYS A 183 40.31 -22.77 27.96
C LYS A 183 40.53 -24.20 27.49
N PRO A 184 39.93 -24.62 26.35
CA PRO A 184 40.20 -25.93 25.77
C PRO A 184 41.70 -26.16 25.53
N ASP A 185 42.41 -25.12 25.10
CA ASP A 185 43.84 -25.18 24.80
C ASP A 185 44.69 -25.41 26.06
N GLU A 186 44.29 -24.86 27.21
CA GLU A 186 44.98 -25.06 28.50
C GLU A 186 44.84 -26.51 28.98
N VAL A 187 43.65 -27.10 28.78
CA VAL A 187 43.39 -28.50 29.12
C VAL A 187 44.17 -29.42 28.18
N ALA A 188 44.15 -29.13 26.86
CA ALA A 188 44.88 -29.91 25.87
C ALA A 188 46.40 -29.84 26.06
N ALA A 189 46.94 -28.68 26.44
CA ALA A 189 48.36 -28.52 26.75
C ALA A 189 48.78 -29.37 27.96
N LEU A 190 47.95 -29.40 29.01
CA LEU A 190 48.23 -30.20 30.20
C LEU A 190 48.09 -31.70 29.92
N GLU A 191 47.12 -32.11 29.09
CA GLU A 191 46.99 -33.49 28.62
C GLU A 191 48.20 -33.93 27.78
N ALA A 192 48.70 -33.06 26.90
CA ALA A 192 49.92 -33.32 26.13
C ALA A 192 51.16 -33.41 27.03
N GLN A 193 51.26 -32.56 28.05
CA GLN A 193 52.35 -32.60 29.02
C GLN A 193 52.35 -33.90 29.84
N ILE A 194 51.17 -34.36 30.28
CA ILE A 194 51.01 -35.65 30.95
C ILE A 194 51.41 -36.80 30.02
N ALA A 195 50.99 -36.77 28.75
CA ALA A 195 51.33 -37.81 27.78
C ALA A 195 52.85 -37.88 27.47
N ALA A 196 53.56 -36.75 27.56
CA ALA A 196 55.00 -36.67 27.37
C ALA A 196 55.82 -37.02 28.63
N THR A 197 55.19 -37.05 29.80
CA THR A 197 55.87 -37.30 31.08
C THR A 197 55.96 -38.81 31.36
N PRO A 198 57.15 -39.37 31.61
CA PRO A 198 57.30 -40.80 31.91
C PRO A 198 56.56 -41.22 33.19
N SER A 199 56.06 -42.44 33.23
CA SER A 199 55.30 -42.99 34.38
C SER A 199 56.07 -43.02 35.72
N SER A 200 57.40 -42.92 35.68
CA SER A 200 58.29 -42.94 36.85
C SER A 200 58.64 -41.54 37.38
N ASP A 201 58.15 -40.47 36.74
CA ASP A 201 58.43 -39.09 37.16
C ASP A 201 57.68 -38.76 38.48
N PRO A 202 58.38 -38.28 39.53
CA PRO A 202 57.75 -37.85 40.78
C PRO A 202 56.71 -36.74 40.62
N GLY A 203 56.76 -35.94 39.54
CA GLY A 203 55.83 -34.83 39.28
C GLY A 203 54.54 -35.23 38.56
N LEU A 204 54.44 -36.48 38.05
CA LEU A 204 53.25 -36.96 37.35
C LEU A 204 51.95 -36.91 38.19
N PRO A 205 51.95 -37.26 39.49
CA PRO A 205 50.76 -37.14 40.34
C PRO A 205 50.23 -35.71 40.45
N ASP A 206 51.12 -34.71 40.52
CA ASP A 206 50.73 -33.30 40.63
C ASP A 206 50.07 -32.80 39.34
N LEU A 207 50.58 -33.22 38.18
CA LEU A 207 49.98 -32.91 36.87
C LEU A 207 48.59 -33.54 36.72
N LEU A 208 48.41 -34.79 37.16
CA LEU A 208 47.12 -35.47 37.16
C LEU A 208 46.11 -34.77 38.08
N LEU A 209 46.55 -34.33 39.27
CA LEU A 209 45.72 -33.56 40.19
C LEU A 209 45.30 -32.20 39.59
N ALA A 210 46.23 -31.50 38.92
CA ALA A 210 45.94 -30.25 38.24
C ALA A 210 44.93 -30.44 37.09
N LEU A 211 45.06 -31.51 36.31
CA LEU A 211 44.12 -31.84 35.23
C LEU A 211 42.73 -32.17 35.80
N ALA A 212 42.66 -32.94 36.90
CA ALA A 212 41.41 -33.23 37.58
C ALA A 212 40.72 -31.94 38.06
N ALA A 213 41.48 -31.00 38.64
CA ALA A 213 40.95 -29.71 39.08
C ALA A 213 40.42 -28.85 37.91
N LEU A 214 41.13 -28.79 36.78
CA LEU A 214 40.66 -28.07 35.58
C LEU A 214 39.41 -28.71 34.97
N ARG A 215 39.35 -30.04 34.90
CA ARG A 215 38.18 -30.77 34.41
C ARG A 215 36.96 -30.54 35.30
N GLU A 216 37.12 -30.62 36.63
CA GLU A 216 36.04 -30.32 37.57
C GLU A 216 35.55 -28.88 37.46
N ARG A 217 36.47 -27.90 37.33
CA ARG A 217 36.10 -26.50 37.12
C ARG A 217 35.35 -26.28 35.80
N THR A 218 35.73 -27.00 34.75
CA THR A 218 35.05 -26.95 33.44
C THR A 218 33.64 -27.51 33.51
N LYS A 219 33.42 -28.61 34.25
CA LYS A 219 32.09 -29.20 34.46
C LYS A 219 31.18 -28.28 35.27
N ARG A 220 31.71 -27.64 36.31
CA ARG A 220 30.95 -26.71 37.17
C ARG A 220 30.49 -25.45 36.45
N ILE A 221 31.19 -25.02 35.41
CA ILE A 221 30.87 -23.79 34.67
C ILE A 221 30.27 -24.16 33.31
N PRO A 222 28.94 -24.31 33.19
CA PRO A 222 28.28 -24.70 31.96
C PRO A 222 28.48 -23.68 30.83
N TYR A 223 28.36 -24.13 29.59
CA TYR A 223 28.55 -23.26 28.41
C TYR A 223 27.46 -22.20 28.34
N VAL A 224 26.20 -22.57 28.46
CA VAL A 224 25.06 -21.66 28.66
C VAL A 224 24.36 -22.06 29.94
N ASP A 225 24.09 -21.07 30.78
CA ASP A 225 23.35 -21.23 32.03
C ASP A 225 21.98 -20.55 31.89
N PRO A 226 20.90 -21.02 32.54
CA PRO A 226 19.62 -20.33 32.60
C PRO A 226 19.71 -18.82 32.90
N ILE A 227 20.67 -18.38 33.72
CA ILE A 227 20.88 -16.95 34.01
C ILE A 227 21.38 -16.14 32.79
N ASP A 228 22.04 -16.80 31.84
CA ASP A 228 22.55 -16.16 30.63
C ASP A 228 21.44 -15.89 29.61
N LEU A 229 20.35 -16.66 29.67
CA LEU A 229 19.26 -16.62 28.70
C LEU A 229 18.61 -15.23 28.67
N ARG A 230 18.48 -14.68 27.47
CA ARG A 230 17.73 -13.44 27.22
C ARG A 230 16.72 -13.67 26.11
N TYR A 231 15.48 -13.32 26.38
CA TYR A 231 14.37 -13.39 25.44
C TYR A 231 13.97 -11.98 25.04
N ARG A 232 13.63 -11.75 23.78
CA ARG A 232 13.08 -10.47 23.31
C ARG A 232 11.71 -10.29 23.95
N ARG A 233 11.55 -9.18 24.68
CA ARG A 233 10.28 -8.79 25.28
C ARG A 233 9.48 -7.96 24.29
N PHE A 234 8.22 -8.31 24.13
CA PHE A 234 7.24 -7.49 23.44
C PHE A 234 6.18 -7.09 24.46
N GLU A 235 5.81 -5.82 24.47
CA GLU A 235 4.70 -5.31 25.25
C GLU A 235 3.60 -4.88 24.29
N ALA A 236 2.36 -5.07 24.71
CA ALA A 236 1.22 -4.46 24.06
C ALA A 236 1.35 -2.94 24.18
N TYR A 237 1.35 -2.27 23.04
CA TYR A 237 1.29 -0.83 22.95
C TYR A 237 0.01 -0.45 22.23
N PRO A 238 -0.82 0.43 22.80
CA PRO A 238 -2.05 0.86 22.16
C PRO A 238 -1.70 1.54 20.83
N ARG A 239 -2.16 0.99 19.70
CA ARG A 239 -2.06 1.69 18.42
C ARG A 239 -3.29 2.59 18.29
N PRO A 240 -3.11 3.93 18.27
CA PRO A 240 -4.21 4.84 17.98
C PRO A 240 -4.82 4.48 16.63
N VAL A 241 -6.13 4.29 16.59
CA VAL A 241 -6.87 4.28 15.33
C VAL A 241 -7.56 5.62 15.21
N ALA A 242 -7.34 6.32 14.09
CA ALA A 242 -8.06 7.55 13.80
C ALA A 242 -9.50 7.18 13.46
N GLN A 243 -10.46 7.75 14.20
CA GLN A 243 -11.87 7.69 13.85
C GLN A 243 -12.18 8.80 12.85
N ALA A 244 -13.09 8.51 11.93
CA ALA A 244 -13.57 9.49 10.97
C ALA A 244 -15.05 9.27 10.67
N VAL A 245 -15.72 10.36 10.31
CA VAL A 245 -17.10 10.34 9.82
C VAL A 245 -17.14 10.97 8.44
N MET A 246 -17.83 10.32 7.50
CA MET A 246 -18.11 10.85 6.17
C MET A 246 -19.58 11.22 6.06
N PHE A 247 -19.85 12.50 5.80
CA PHE A 247 -21.18 13.00 5.48
C PHE A 247 -21.40 12.96 3.96
N CYS A 248 -22.43 12.26 3.52
CA CYS A 248 -22.85 12.19 2.13
C CYS A 248 -24.10 13.05 1.94
N LEU A 249 -23.98 14.21 1.28
CA LEU A 249 -25.05 15.17 1.05
C LEU A 249 -25.58 15.05 -0.39
N MET A 250 -26.67 14.31 -0.59
CA MET A 250 -27.28 14.17 -1.92
C MET A 250 -28.43 15.13 -2.11
N ASP A 251 -28.39 15.87 -3.21
CA ASP A 251 -29.52 16.62 -3.72
C ASP A 251 -30.51 15.67 -4.41
N VAL A 252 -31.77 15.72 -4.01
CA VAL A 252 -32.85 14.94 -4.62
C VAL A 252 -33.95 15.83 -5.20
N SER A 253 -33.64 17.10 -5.42
CA SER A 253 -34.55 18.09 -6.00
C SER A 253 -35.08 17.72 -7.38
N GLY A 254 -36.05 18.52 -7.83
CA GLY A 254 -36.66 18.40 -9.15
C GLY A 254 -35.77 18.84 -10.32
N SER A 255 -34.74 19.65 -10.08
CA SER A 255 -33.82 20.11 -11.13
C SER A 255 -32.87 19.00 -11.60
N MET A 256 -32.62 18.00 -10.75
CA MET A 256 -31.77 16.86 -11.07
C MET A 256 -32.48 15.84 -11.98
N THR A 257 -31.96 15.69 -13.20
CA THR A 257 -32.41 14.66 -14.16
C THR A 257 -32.08 13.24 -13.69
N GLU A 258 -32.70 12.21 -14.30
CA GLU A 258 -32.38 10.81 -14.00
C GLU A 258 -30.89 10.48 -14.24
N HIS A 259 -30.28 11.08 -15.26
CA HIS A 259 -28.86 10.94 -15.55
C HIS A 259 -27.98 11.53 -14.45
N MET A 260 -28.28 12.76 -14.03
CA MET A 260 -27.56 13.42 -12.93
C MET A 260 -27.69 12.63 -11.61
N LYS A 261 -28.88 12.10 -11.32
CA LYS A 261 -29.13 11.21 -10.17
C LYS A 261 -28.32 9.91 -10.29
N ASP A 262 -28.23 9.29 -11.46
CA ASP A 262 -27.40 8.09 -11.68
C ASP A 262 -25.91 8.38 -11.45
N LEU A 263 -25.39 9.50 -11.95
CA LEU A 263 -24.00 9.92 -11.73
C LEU A 263 -23.69 10.13 -10.25
N ALA A 264 -24.55 10.87 -9.54
CA ALA A 264 -24.39 11.10 -8.10
C ALA A 264 -24.43 9.79 -7.30
N LYS A 265 -25.41 8.91 -7.59
CA LYS A 265 -25.51 7.59 -6.93
C LYS A 265 -24.27 6.74 -7.15
N ARG A 266 -23.74 6.71 -8.37
CA ARG A 266 -22.51 5.96 -8.70
C ARG A 266 -21.29 6.49 -7.94
N PHE A 267 -21.16 7.80 -7.82
CA PHE A 267 -20.12 8.42 -7.01
C PHE A 267 -20.22 8.00 -5.54
N TYR A 268 -21.41 8.06 -4.94
CA TYR A 268 -21.61 7.67 -3.54
C TYR A 268 -21.44 6.17 -3.29
N ILE A 269 -21.84 5.31 -4.24
CA ILE A 269 -21.57 3.87 -4.16
C ILE A 269 -20.06 3.62 -4.15
N LEU A 270 -19.32 4.30 -5.03
CA LEU A 270 -17.86 4.20 -5.06
C LEU A 270 -17.25 4.68 -3.74
N LEU A 271 -17.73 5.82 -3.21
CA LEU A 271 -17.31 6.35 -1.92
C LEU A 271 -17.57 5.36 -0.77
N HIS A 272 -18.77 4.78 -0.72
CA HIS A 272 -19.13 3.78 0.27
C HIS A 272 -18.21 2.55 0.19
N ILE A 273 -18.02 1.98 -1.00
CA ILE A 273 -17.11 0.83 -1.21
C ILE A 273 -15.69 1.19 -0.76
N PHE A 274 -15.20 2.38 -1.13
CA PHE A 274 -13.89 2.87 -0.73
C PHE A 274 -13.73 2.92 0.79
N LEU A 275 -14.69 3.53 1.49
CA LEU A 275 -14.60 3.71 2.94
C LEU A 275 -14.69 2.37 3.68
N THR A 276 -15.71 1.56 3.39
CA THR A 276 -15.96 0.27 4.04
C THR A 276 -14.82 -0.74 3.82
N ARG A 277 -14.14 -0.68 2.67
CA ARG A 277 -13.00 -1.58 2.39
C ARG A 277 -11.69 -1.08 2.96
N ARG A 278 -11.43 0.23 2.94
CA ARG A 278 -10.12 0.80 3.29
C ARG A 278 -9.98 1.13 4.77
N TYR A 279 -11.10 1.41 5.44
CA TYR A 279 -11.14 1.86 6.82
C TYR A 279 -12.13 1.03 7.65
N ARG A 280 -11.72 0.65 8.85
CA ARG A 280 -12.57 -0.12 9.78
C ARG A 280 -13.41 0.75 10.71
N HIS A 281 -12.94 1.96 10.99
CA HIS A 281 -13.55 2.89 11.97
C HIS A 281 -13.95 4.19 11.27
N VAL A 282 -14.71 4.05 10.19
CA VAL A 282 -15.35 5.18 9.51
C VAL A 282 -16.86 5.01 9.62
N GLU A 283 -17.52 6.02 10.16
CA GLU A 283 -18.97 6.11 10.12
C GLU A 283 -19.41 6.88 8.88
N ILE A 284 -20.53 6.47 8.27
CA ILE A 284 -21.07 7.12 7.09
C ILE A 284 -22.47 7.62 7.44
N VAL A 285 -22.69 8.92 7.30
CA VAL A 285 -23.97 9.57 7.55
C VAL A 285 -24.53 10.05 6.22
N PHE A 286 -25.75 9.64 5.90
CA PHE A 286 -26.43 10.02 4.67
C PHE A 286 -27.44 11.11 4.95
N ILE A 287 -27.31 12.25 4.28
CA ILE A 287 -28.26 13.35 4.33
C ILE A 287 -28.75 13.60 2.91
N ARG A 288 -30.06 13.55 2.74
CA ARG A 288 -30.72 13.99 1.52
C ARG A 288 -31.34 15.37 1.76
N HIS A 289 -31.43 16.17 0.71
CA HIS A 289 -32.05 17.49 0.82
C HIS A 289 -32.85 17.88 -0.43
N THR A 290 -33.92 18.61 -0.15
CA THR A 290 -34.74 19.40 -1.09
C THR A 290 -34.89 20.80 -0.50
N ASP A 291 -36.12 21.25 -0.25
CA ASP A 291 -36.49 22.35 0.63
C ASP A 291 -36.20 22.04 2.11
N LYS A 292 -36.17 20.76 2.48
CA LYS A 292 -35.81 20.28 3.82
C LYS A 292 -34.76 19.18 3.71
N ALA A 293 -33.90 19.07 4.73
CA ALA A 293 -32.91 18.02 4.83
C ALA A 293 -33.27 17.04 5.95
N THR A 294 -32.97 15.76 5.71
CA THR A 294 -33.17 14.69 6.69
C THR A 294 -32.03 13.70 6.63
N GLU A 295 -31.55 13.25 7.78
CA GLU A 295 -30.73 12.06 7.88
C GLU A 295 -31.54 10.81 7.49
N VAL A 296 -30.94 9.94 6.68
CA VAL A 296 -31.56 8.71 6.18
C VAL A 296 -30.59 7.54 6.26
N ASP A 297 -31.12 6.32 6.11
CA ASP A 297 -30.32 5.12 5.94
C ASP A 297 -29.85 4.94 4.49
N GLU A 298 -28.97 3.95 4.29
CA GLU A 298 -28.38 3.64 2.98
C GLU A 298 -29.45 3.28 1.93
N GLU A 299 -30.43 2.46 2.30
CA GLU A 299 -31.48 2.00 1.39
C GLU A 299 -32.34 3.17 0.90
N THR A 300 -32.76 4.05 1.80
CA THR A 300 -33.56 5.24 1.45
C THR A 300 -32.75 6.23 0.63
N PHE A 301 -31.46 6.41 0.95
CA PHE A 301 -30.56 7.32 0.22
C PHE A 301 -30.42 6.95 -1.26
N PHE A 302 -30.32 5.65 -1.58
CA PHE A 302 -30.19 5.19 -2.97
C PHE A 302 -31.52 4.87 -3.66
N GLY A 303 -32.55 4.51 -2.91
CA GLY A 303 -33.82 4.00 -3.45
C GLY A 303 -34.94 5.04 -3.60
N SER A 304 -34.97 6.07 -2.76
CA SER A 304 -36.12 6.98 -2.69
C SER A 304 -36.19 7.97 -3.85
N ARG A 305 -37.41 8.35 -4.23
CA ARG A 305 -37.72 9.37 -5.23
C ARG A 305 -38.54 10.46 -4.55
N GLU A 306 -37.90 11.58 -4.25
CA GLU A 306 -38.58 12.80 -3.82
C GLU A 306 -38.38 13.88 -4.88
N THR A 307 -39.32 14.82 -4.92
CA THR A 307 -39.29 15.98 -5.82
C THR A 307 -39.65 17.22 -5.01
N GLY A 308 -38.78 18.22 -5.06
CA GLY A 308 -38.92 19.48 -4.32
C GLY A 308 -37.97 20.54 -4.86
N GLY A 309 -37.98 21.72 -4.23
CA GLY A 309 -37.00 22.77 -4.51
C GLY A 309 -35.60 22.41 -3.99
N THR A 310 -34.61 23.24 -4.32
CA THR A 310 -33.21 23.02 -3.92
C THR A 310 -32.79 24.09 -2.92
N LEU A 311 -32.71 23.73 -1.63
CA LEU A 311 -32.25 24.61 -0.56
C LEU A 311 -31.04 23.99 0.14
N VAL A 312 -29.85 24.41 -0.29
CA VAL A 312 -28.59 23.82 0.21
C VAL A 312 -28.33 24.10 1.69
N SER A 313 -28.75 25.27 2.20
CA SER A 313 -28.58 25.58 3.62
C SER A 313 -29.28 24.57 4.53
N SER A 314 -30.39 23.95 4.09
CA SER A 314 -31.08 22.92 4.86
C SER A 314 -30.17 21.73 5.16
N ALA A 315 -29.39 21.28 4.17
CA ALA A 315 -28.42 20.19 4.32
C ALA A 315 -27.29 20.57 5.28
N LEU A 316 -26.80 21.80 5.18
CA LEU A 316 -25.70 22.29 6.02
C LEU A 316 -26.14 22.48 7.48
N VAL A 317 -27.37 22.92 7.71
CA VAL A 317 -27.97 23.01 9.05
C VAL A 317 -28.10 21.61 9.66
N GLU A 318 -28.60 20.64 8.89
CA GLU A 318 -28.74 19.27 9.38
C GLU A 318 -27.38 18.61 9.65
N MET A 319 -26.39 18.82 8.78
CA MET A 319 -25.02 18.39 9.01
C MET A 319 -24.43 19.02 10.29
N LYS A 320 -24.62 20.32 10.50
CA LYS A 320 -24.18 21.02 11.73
C LYS A 320 -24.85 20.43 12.98
N ARG A 321 -26.14 20.14 12.91
CA ARG A 321 -26.90 19.51 14.00
C ARG A 321 -26.30 18.16 14.36
N VAL A 322 -26.12 17.29 13.36
CA VAL A 322 -25.54 15.95 13.56
C VAL A 322 -24.12 16.01 14.11
N ILE A 323 -23.27 16.91 13.60
CA ILE A 323 -21.90 17.11 14.12
C ILE A 323 -21.95 17.49 15.60
N SER A 324 -22.79 18.46 15.95
CA SER A 324 -22.86 18.96 17.34
C SER A 324 -23.42 17.92 18.32
N GLU A 325 -24.29 17.02 17.86
CA GLU A 325 -24.92 15.98 18.68
C GLU A 325 -24.04 14.72 18.85
N ARG A 326 -23.34 14.29 17.79
CA ARG A 326 -22.64 12.99 17.75
C ARG A 326 -21.13 13.05 17.57
N TYR A 327 -20.58 14.11 16.97
CA TYR A 327 -19.19 14.13 16.49
C TYR A 327 -18.44 15.40 16.89
N ASP A 328 -17.72 15.36 18.02
CA ASP A 328 -16.83 16.46 18.41
C ASP A 328 -15.64 16.57 17.41
N PRO A 329 -15.43 17.73 16.76
CA PRO A 329 -14.31 17.95 15.84
C PRO A 329 -12.91 17.78 16.45
N ASN A 330 -12.80 17.73 17.79
CA ASN A 330 -11.54 17.46 18.49
C ASN A 330 -11.19 15.97 18.57
N ASP A 331 -12.19 15.08 18.49
CA ASP A 331 -12.04 13.63 18.66
C ASP A 331 -12.28 12.87 17.34
N TRP A 332 -13.05 13.46 16.41
CA TRP A 332 -13.38 12.85 15.12
C TRP A 332 -12.79 13.64 13.95
N ASN A 333 -12.31 12.90 12.93
CA ASN A 333 -12.04 13.50 11.62
C ASN A 333 -13.33 13.53 10.81
N ILE A 334 -13.81 14.73 10.50
CA ILE A 334 -15.05 15.01 9.80
C ILE A 334 -14.76 15.29 8.33
N TYR A 335 -15.42 14.52 7.47
CA TYR A 335 -15.36 14.65 6.02
C TYR A 335 -16.77 14.87 5.47
N ALA A 336 -16.88 15.62 4.38
CA ALA A 336 -18.14 15.76 3.67
C ALA A 336 -17.95 15.62 2.17
N ALA A 337 -18.93 15.00 1.53
CA ALA A 337 -19.07 14.92 0.09
C ALA A 337 -20.50 15.35 -0.26
N GLN A 338 -20.61 16.43 -1.04
CA GLN A 338 -21.89 16.95 -1.54
C GLN A 338 -21.97 16.72 -3.05
N ALA A 339 -23.13 16.25 -3.52
CA ALA A 339 -23.42 16.11 -4.94
C ALA A 339 -24.75 16.81 -5.28
N SER A 340 -24.71 17.72 -6.26
CA SER A 340 -25.86 18.51 -6.72
C SER A 340 -25.66 18.89 -8.19
N ASP A 341 -26.71 19.29 -8.88
CA ASP A 341 -26.65 19.83 -10.25
C ASP A 341 -26.16 21.30 -10.31
N GLY A 342 -25.95 21.92 -9.15
CA GLY A 342 -25.42 23.29 -9.04
C GLY A 342 -26.50 24.36 -8.94
N ASP A 343 -27.79 24.00 -8.99
CA ASP A 343 -28.88 24.95 -8.81
C ASP A 343 -29.15 25.20 -7.31
N ASN A 344 -29.50 26.45 -6.99
CA ASN A 344 -29.87 26.84 -5.64
C ASN A 344 -30.68 28.12 -5.69
N VAL A 345 -31.62 28.26 -4.76
CA VAL A 345 -32.39 29.49 -4.62
C VAL A 345 -31.45 30.65 -4.32
N SER A 346 -31.57 31.75 -5.05
CA SER A 346 -30.67 32.90 -4.95
C SER A 346 -30.63 33.54 -3.56
N SER A 347 -31.73 33.48 -2.79
CA SER A 347 -31.79 33.94 -1.41
C SER A 347 -30.98 33.09 -0.42
N ASP A 348 -30.63 31.86 -0.80
CA ASP A 348 -29.96 30.89 0.06
C ASP A 348 -28.41 30.99 0.02
N GLY A 349 -27.86 31.55 -1.06
CA GLY A 349 -26.41 31.66 -1.26
C GLY A 349 -25.65 32.30 -0.07
N PRO A 350 -26.09 33.46 0.46
CA PRO A 350 -25.43 34.09 1.61
C PRO A 350 -25.45 33.20 2.86
N THR A 351 -26.60 32.60 3.18
CA THR A 351 -26.77 31.72 4.34
C THR A 351 -25.89 30.48 4.24
N SER A 352 -25.87 29.82 3.08
CA SER A 352 -25.03 28.65 2.81
C SER A 352 -23.54 28.98 2.92
N THR A 353 -23.12 30.16 2.44
CA THR A 353 -21.73 30.64 2.54
C THR A 353 -21.31 30.85 3.99
N GLU A 354 -22.17 31.50 4.79
CA GLU A 354 -21.92 31.75 6.21
C GLU A 354 -21.81 30.44 6.99
N LEU A 355 -22.76 29.52 6.78
CA LEU A 355 -22.75 28.19 7.43
C LEU A 355 -21.47 27.41 7.12
N LEU A 356 -21.06 27.37 5.84
CA LEU A 356 -19.84 26.70 5.44
C LEU A 356 -18.61 27.34 6.09
N ARG A 357 -18.49 28.67 6.00
CA ARG A 357 -17.31 29.39 6.49
C ARG A 357 -17.19 29.35 8.02
N ALA A 358 -18.29 29.54 8.74
CA ALA A 358 -18.28 29.69 10.19
C ALA A 358 -18.30 28.36 10.94
N HIS A 359 -18.93 27.32 10.39
CA HIS A 359 -19.21 26.09 11.12
C HIS A 359 -18.69 24.82 10.47
N ILE A 360 -18.94 24.62 9.17
CA ILE A 360 -18.65 23.33 8.52
C ILE A 360 -17.17 23.19 8.15
N LEU A 361 -16.61 24.15 7.39
CA LEU A 361 -15.23 24.09 6.92
C LEU A 361 -14.19 24.10 8.06
N PRO A 362 -14.37 24.84 9.17
CA PRO A 362 -13.45 24.75 10.31
C PRO A 362 -13.49 23.40 11.03
N ALA A 363 -14.62 22.70 11.00
CA ALA A 363 -14.80 21.39 11.62
C ALA A 363 -14.33 20.23 10.73
N CYS A 364 -14.40 20.40 9.40
CA CYS A 364 -14.05 19.37 8.43
C CYS A 364 -12.57 19.41 8.04
N GLN A 365 -11.96 18.23 7.85
CA GLN A 365 -10.62 18.12 7.26
C GLN A 365 -10.67 18.26 5.73
N HIS A 366 -11.77 17.82 5.12
CA HIS A 366 -11.95 17.93 3.68
C HIS A 366 -13.45 17.93 3.31
N PHE A 367 -13.83 18.89 2.47
CA PHE A 367 -15.18 19.02 1.90
C PHE A 367 -15.10 18.86 0.38
N ALA A 368 -15.64 17.78 -0.15
CA ALA A 368 -15.72 17.51 -1.58
C ALA A 368 -17.07 17.97 -2.12
N TYR A 369 -17.07 18.90 -3.07
CA TYR A 369 -18.25 19.30 -3.82
C TYR A 369 -18.18 18.75 -5.25
N LEU A 370 -19.21 17.99 -5.61
CA LEU A 370 -19.40 17.38 -6.91
C LEU A 370 -20.60 18.02 -7.61
N GLU A 371 -20.35 18.74 -8.69
CA GLU A 371 -21.41 19.23 -9.57
C GLU A 371 -21.65 18.18 -10.67
N VAL A 372 -22.88 17.70 -10.79
CA VAL A 372 -23.27 16.77 -11.86
C VAL A 372 -23.94 17.52 -13.01
N GLY A 373 -23.36 17.40 -14.19
CA GLY A 373 -23.87 18.04 -15.41
C GLY A 373 -24.57 17.07 -16.34
N ASP A 374 -25.14 17.63 -17.40
CA ASP A 374 -25.72 16.86 -18.51
C ASP A 374 -24.63 16.39 -19.50
N GLU A 375 -24.86 15.28 -20.22
CA GLU A 375 -23.91 14.71 -21.19
C GLU A 375 -23.60 15.68 -22.34
N ASN A 376 -24.58 16.54 -22.68
CA ASN A 376 -24.47 17.55 -23.74
C ASN A 376 -23.95 18.90 -23.24
N GLY A 377 -23.55 19.00 -21.96
CA GLY A 377 -22.92 20.20 -21.42
C GLY A 377 -21.65 20.56 -22.19
N PRO A 378 -21.22 21.84 -22.15
CA PRO A 378 -20.05 22.27 -22.89
C PRO A 378 -18.85 21.39 -22.55
N ARG A 379 -18.27 20.75 -23.59
CA ARG A 379 -16.99 20.03 -23.47
C ARG A 379 -15.96 20.99 -22.87
N ALA A 380 -15.13 20.48 -21.95
CA ALA A 380 -14.03 21.21 -21.35
C ALA A 380 -13.24 21.99 -22.44
N GLY A 381 -13.46 23.32 -22.53
CA GLY A 381 -12.88 24.16 -23.58
C GLY A 381 -13.72 25.33 -24.08
N PHE A 382 -15.04 25.34 -23.89
CA PHE A 382 -15.89 26.52 -24.22
C PHE A 382 -16.51 27.13 -22.96
N VAL A 383 -16.73 28.45 -22.98
CA VAL A 383 -17.10 29.32 -21.84
C VAL A 383 -18.03 28.61 -20.86
N GLU A 384 -17.49 28.23 -19.70
CA GLU A 384 -18.24 27.57 -18.63
C GLU A 384 -19.30 28.54 -18.07
N HIS A 385 -20.58 28.22 -18.27
CA HIS A 385 -21.63 28.80 -17.47
C HIS A 385 -21.49 28.25 -16.05
N ARG A 386 -20.88 29.05 -15.17
CA ARG A 386 -20.77 28.74 -13.74
C ARG A 386 -22.16 28.81 -13.12
N THR A 387 -22.59 27.70 -12.54
CA THR A 387 -23.82 27.56 -11.75
C THR A 387 -23.79 28.45 -10.51
N THR A 388 -24.93 28.64 -9.86
CA THR A 388 -25.06 29.52 -8.68
C THR A 388 -24.23 29.00 -7.51
N LEU A 389 -24.29 27.69 -7.24
CA LEU A 389 -23.48 27.05 -6.20
C LEU A 389 -22.00 27.09 -6.51
N TRP A 390 -21.59 26.84 -7.75
CA TRP A 390 -20.18 26.86 -8.12
C TRP A 390 -19.53 28.23 -7.82
N ARG A 391 -20.20 29.33 -8.19
CA ARG A 391 -19.68 30.68 -7.89
C ARG A 391 -19.57 30.94 -6.39
N THR A 392 -20.55 30.47 -5.63
CA THR A 392 -20.62 30.65 -4.18
C THR A 392 -19.45 29.94 -3.49
N TYR A 393 -19.21 28.67 -3.86
CA TYR A 393 -18.16 27.87 -3.25
C TYR A 393 -16.76 28.21 -3.78
N GLU A 394 -16.63 28.68 -5.02
CA GLU A 394 -15.35 29.12 -5.58
C GLU A 394 -14.75 30.29 -4.78
N GLY A 395 -15.60 31.20 -4.29
CA GLY A 395 -15.18 32.28 -3.38
C GLY A 395 -14.58 31.74 -2.07
N LEU A 396 -15.19 30.70 -1.50
CA LEU A 396 -14.71 30.02 -0.30
C LEU A 396 -13.42 29.23 -0.55
N ALA A 397 -13.31 28.56 -1.69
CA ALA A 397 -12.11 27.82 -2.09
C ALA A 397 -10.89 28.76 -2.19
N LYS A 398 -11.05 29.92 -2.82
CA LYS A 398 -9.98 30.95 -2.93
C LYS A 398 -9.58 31.55 -1.59
N SER A 399 -10.49 31.55 -0.61
CA SER A 399 -10.22 32.03 0.74
C SER A 399 -9.40 31.06 1.60
N GLY A 400 -9.01 29.90 1.04
CA GLY A 400 -8.20 28.88 1.72
C GLY A 400 -9.02 27.85 2.50
N GLY A 401 -10.33 27.74 2.21
CA GLY A 401 -11.16 26.68 2.79
C GLY A 401 -10.70 25.29 2.34
N ALA A 402 -10.87 24.28 3.21
CA ALA A 402 -10.57 22.87 2.91
C ALA A 402 -11.62 22.24 1.97
N ILE A 403 -11.92 22.91 0.86
CA ILE A 403 -12.95 22.53 -0.10
C ILE A 403 -12.32 22.17 -1.46
N ALA A 404 -12.74 21.05 -2.03
CA ALA A 404 -12.37 20.62 -3.36
C ALA A 404 -13.61 20.50 -4.24
N MET A 405 -13.62 21.20 -5.37
CA MET A 405 -14.78 21.28 -6.27
C MET A 405 -14.47 20.60 -7.59
N ARG A 406 -15.36 19.73 -8.08
CA ARG A 406 -15.23 19.03 -9.36
C ARG A 406 -16.56 18.87 -10.07
N LYS A 407 -16.50 18.71 -11.39
CA LYS A 407 -17.66 18.46 -12.24
C LYS A 407 -17.59 17.08 -12.87
N VAL A 408 -18.74 16.43 -12.99
CA VAL A 408 -18.89 15.15 -13.68
C VAL A 408 -20.09 15.23 -14.63
N ASN A 409 -19.82 15.07 -15.92
CA ASN A 409 -20.86 15.06 -16.96
C ASN A 409 -21.12 13.65 -17.49
N HIS A 410 -20.12 12.76 -17.41
CA HIS A 410 -20.20 11.40 -17.93
C HIS A 410 -19.72 10.37 -16.90
N ARG A 411 -20.29 9.17 -16.96
CA ARG A 411 -19.94 8.02 -16.11
C ARG A 411 -18.44 7.69 -16.05
N ARG A 412 -17.71 7.90 -17.15
CA ARG A 412 -16.26 7.63 -17.25
C ARG A 412 -15.40 8.60 -16.45
N ASP A 413 -15.96 9.78 -16.15
CA ASP A 413 -15.27 10.85 -15.43
C ASP A 413 -15.36 10.66 -13.91
N ILE A 414 -16.25 9.78 -13.43
CA ILE A 414 -16.46 9.51 -12.00
C ILE A 414 -15.15 9.10 -11.32
N TYR A 415 -14.45 8.10 -11.85
CA TYR A 415 -13.21 7.62 -11.22
C TYR A 415 -12.06 8.63 -11.27
N PRO A 416 -11.73 9.26 -12.42
CA PRO A 416 -10.77 10.35 -12.47
C PRO A 416 -11.05 11.45 -11.45
N VAL A 417 -12.29 11.92 -11.36
CA VAL A 417 -12.71 12.95 -10.40
C VAL A 417 -12.61 12.45 -8.96
N PHE A 418 -13.04 11.22 -8.69
CA PHE A 418 -12.92 10.61 -7.37
C PHE A 418 -11.46 10.57 -6.89
N ARG A 419 -10.53 10.23 -7.79
CA ARG A 419 -9.09 10.23 -7.50
C ARG A 419 -8.53 11.64 -7.29
N GLU A 420 -9.07 12.66 -7.96
CA GLU A 420 -8.64 14.03 -7.69
C GLU A 420 -9.12 14.53 -6.32
N LEU A 421 -10.25 14.03 -5.84
CA LEU A 421 -10.80 14.38 -4.52
C LEU A 421 -10.12 13.60 -3.39
N PHE A 422 -9.91 12.29 -3.56
CA PHE A 422 -9.44 11.37 -2.52
C PHE A 422 -8.14 10.66 -2.86
N GLY A 423 -7.38 11.16 -3.83
CA GLY A 423 -6.08 10.59 -4.19
C GLY A 423 -5.04 10.86 -3.11
N ARG A 424 -4.18 9.87 -2.86
CA ARG A 424 -2.99 10.07 -2.04
C ARG A 424 -2.16 11.23 -2.61
N LYS A 425 -1.99 12.28 -1.80
CA LYS A 425 -1.06 13.37 -2.11
C LYS A 425 0.34 12.77 -2.02
N ASP A 426 0.94 12.45 -3.17
CA ASP A 426 2.31 11.94 -3.21
C ASP A 426 3.25 13.02 -2.64
N ALA A 427 3.75 12.80 -1.42
CA ALA A 427 4.83 13.58 -0.81
C ALA A 427 6.12 13.64 -1.67
N ARG A 428 6.15 12.96 -2.83
CA ARG A 428 7.21 13.03 -3.83
C ARG A 428 7.15 14.26 -4.73
N ALA A 429 5.98 14.84 -4.98
CA ALA A 429 5.86 16.02 -5.83
C ALA A 429 6.40 17.30 -5.16
N GLU A 430 6.38 17.38 -3.84
CA GLU A 430 6.94 18.51 -3.06
C GLU A 430 8.47 18.41 -2.87
N ALA A 431 9.12 17.33 -3.28
CA ALA A 431 10.58 17.19 -3.22
C ALA A 431 11.28 17.53 -4.55
N GLU A 432 10.51 17.74 -5.62
CA GLU A 432 11.01 18.08 -6.97
C GLU A 432 10.53 19.46 -7.47
N ALA A 433 9.85 20.24 -6.63
CA ALA A 433 9.54 21.66 -6.83
C ALA A 433 10.28 22.49 -5.77
#